data_AF-A0A1H0BK53-F1
#
_entry.id   AF-A0A1H0BK53-F1
#
_cell.length_a   1.000
_cell.length_b   1.000
_cell.length_c   1.000
_cell.angle_alpha   90.00
_cell.angle_beta   90.00
_cell.angle_gamma   90.00
#
_symmetry.space_group_name_H-M   'P 1'
#
loop_
_entity.id
_entity.type
_entity.pdbx_description
1 polymer ?
#
loop_
_entity_poly.entity_id
_entity_poly.type
_entity_poly.pdbx_seq_one_letter_code
_entity_poly.pdbx_strand_id
1 'polypeptide(L)'
;MPNPLFSTYTQGENRVTSTLVAVLEHINNQLAEDILEALTDESDLSLVSFENQVTGVDSVPDAAIRSSTALWFETKTSRDSVDREQLERHLQALDEDAAELQRLIVLTPDSTLPEVVTEIGDERIVWANFDGLLDTIESVLERDVGNAEASMSVPTEREAFLLRELSRFLYDEDLVSGKEDRVLLVAARKAWPEYEQHGLYFCQPNRSFKPVDHLAFYTDGEIKTSVPTVTGTIESIELTGDTARSHPELSQSQREQLLDAVEQFREQNAERYGETEKVLFLEEGIELDRPVVNDKTARDSDRRVAFVQGHRYVSFSKLRENPEYTTALEDGD
;
A
#
# COMPACT_ATOMS: atom_id res chain seq x y z
N MET A 1 8.58 -26.57 -9.99
CA MET A 1 7.60 -27.01 -8.96
C MET A 1 6.59 -25.88 -8.83
N PRO A 2 5.29 -26.14 -8.60
CA PRO A 2 4.33 -25.05 -8.42
C PRO A 2 4.78 -24.20 -7.23
N ASN A 3 5.00 -22.90 -7.47
CA ASN A 3 5.28 -21.95 -6.40
C ASN A 3 4.02 -21.86 -5.52
N PRO A 4 4.11 -22.11 -4.20
CA PRO A 4 2.99 -21.83 -3.32
C PRO A 4 2.68 -20.33 -3.38
N LEU A 5 1.39 -19.98 -3.49
CA LEU A 5 0.88 -18.61 -3.62
C LEU A 5 1.46 -17.65 -2.57
N PHE A 6 1.68 -18.17 -1.36
CA PHE A 6 2.44 -17.49 -0.31
C PHE A 6 3.53 -18.44 0.16
N SER A 7 4.75 -17.92 0.19
CA SER A 7 5.94 -18.71 0.43
C SER A 7 6.08 -19.18 1.89
N THR A 8 6.56 -20.40 2.07
CA THR A 8 6.94 -20.98 3.37
C THR A 8 8.43 -20.79 3.69
N TYR A 9 9.18 -20.06 2.86
CA TYR A 9 10.59 -19.77 3.10
C TYR A 9 10.78 -18.97 4.40
N THR A 10 11.80 -19.33 5.18
CA THR A 10 12.14 -18.72 6.47
C THR A 10 13.08 -17.52 6.36
N GLN A 11 13.64 -17.25 5.18
CA GLN A 11 14.49 -16.09 4.91
C GLN A 11 13.67 -14.97 4.28
N GLY A 12 13.75 -13.76 4.87
CA GLY A 12 12.91 -12.60 4.53
C GLY A 12 12.88 -12.27 3.04
N GLU A 13 14.03 -11.95 2.45
CA GLU A 13 14.14 -11.54 1.03
C GLU A 13 13.53 -12.57 0.08
N ASN A 14 13.95 -13.84 0.17
CA ASN A 14 13.43 -14.93 -0.66
C ASN A 14 11.91 -15.11 -0.53
N ARG A 15 11.37 -14.95 0.69
CA ARG A 15 9.92 -15.05 0.94
C ARG A 15 9.17 -13.90 0.27
N VAL A 16 9.70 -12.68 0.31
CA VAL A 16 9.10 -11.52 -0.35
C VAL A 16 9.14 -11.68 -1.88
N THR A 17 10.31 -11.99 -2.46
CA THR A 17 10.45 -12.19 -3.90
C THR A 17 9.53 -13.30 -4.41
N SER A 18 9.50 -14.45 -3.72
CA SER A 18 8.65 -15.57 -4.14
C SER A 18 7.16 -15.26 -4.03
N THR A 19 6.72 -14.53 -3.00
CA THR A 19 5.31 -14.09 -2.89
C THR A 19 4.95 -13.11 -4.00
N LEU A 20 5.80 -12.12 -4.29
CA LEU A 20 5.59 -11.17 -5.39
C LEU A 20 5.46 -11.89 -6.74
N VAL A 21 6.43 -12.75 -7.07
CA VAL A 21 6.42 -13.54 -8.32
C VAL A 21 5.20 -14.45 -8.37
N ALA A 22 4.83 -15.11 -7.28
CA ALA A 22 3.65 -15.97 -7.25
C ALA A 22 2.36 -15.19 -7.52
N VAL A 23 2.22 -13.96 -7.01
CA VAL A 23 1.04 -13.13 -7.31
C VAL A 23 1.02 -12.72 -8.79
N LEU A 24 2.17 -12.28 -9.33
CA LEU A 24 2.29 -11.95 -10.76
C LEU A 24 1.98 -13.15 -11.67
N GLU A 25 2.35 -14.37 -11.28
CA GLU A 25 2.00 -15.62 -11.99
C GLU A 25 0.49 -15.94 -11.99
N HIS A 26 -0.28 -15.37 -11.05
CA HIS A 26 -1.70 -15.71 -10.85
C HIS A 26 -2.68 -14.61 -11.23
N ILE A 27 -2.19 -13.44 -11.64
CA ILE A 27 -2.97 -12.40 -12.31
C ILE A 27 -2.81 -12.51 -13.82
N ASN A 28 -3.71 -11.90 -14.60
CA ASN A 28 -3.55 -11.88 -16.05
C ASN A 28 -2.33 -11.07 -16.49
N ASN A 29 -1.77 -11.44 -17.66
CA ASN A 29 -0.54 -10.83 -18.19
C ASN A 29 -0.62 -9.31 -18.30
N GLN A 30 -1.77 -8.76 -18.70
CA GLN A 30 -1.93 -7.31 -18.84
C GLN A 30 -1.80 -6.61 -17.49
N LEU A 31 -2.41 -7.14 -16.42
CA LEU A 31 -2.24 -6.57 -15.08
C LEU A 31 -0.79 -6.70 -14.58
N ALA A 32 -0.13 -7.82 -14.88
CA ALA A 32 1.27 -7.98 -14.52
C ALA A 32 2.17 -6.98 -15.28
N GLU A 33 1.92 -6.78 -16.57
CA GLU A 33 2.58 -5.76 -17.40
C GLU A 33 2.32 -4.36 -16.83
N ASP A 34 1.06 -3.97 -16.60
CA ASP A 34 0.71 -2.66 -16.05
C ASP A 34 1.42 -2.37 -14.71
N ILE A 35 1.52 -3.37 -13.83
CA ILE A 35 2.22 -3.23 -12.54
C ILE A 35 3.73 -3.09 -12.77
N LEU A 36 4.32 -3.92 -13.64
CA LEU A 36 5.75 -3.90 -13.90
C LEU A 36 6.19 -2.64 -14.66
N GLU A 37 5.42 -2.16 -15.63
CA GLU A 37 5.63 -0.89 -16.33
C GLU A 37 5.68 0.28 -15.36
N ALA A 38 4.67 0.39 -14.49
CA ALA A 38 4.61 1.44 -13.48
C ALA A 38 5.75 1.31 -12.46
N LEU A 39 6.14 0.08 -12.11
CA LEU A 39 7.26 -0.17 -11.19
C LEU A 39 8.61 0.18 -11.83
N THR A 40 8.78 -0.05 -13.13
CA THR A 40 10.05 0.18 -13.81
C THR A 40 10.16 1.52 -14.53
N ASP A 41 9.09 2.32 -14.55
CA ASP A 41 8.95 3.52 -15.38
C ASP A 41 9.26 3.23 -16.87
N GLU A 42 8.91 2.02 -17.32
CA GLU A 42 9.06 1.60 -18.71
C GLU A 42 7.73 1.76 -19.42
N SER A 43 7.75 2.36 -20.60
CA SER A 43 6.62 2.37 -21.52
C SER A 43 6.73 1.22 -22.51
N ASP A 44 5.66 0.46 -22.72
CA ASP A 44 5.55 -0.63 -23.70
C ASP A 44 6.29 -1.93 -23.31
N LEU A 45 6.25 -2.30 -22.04
CA LEU A 45 6.76 -3.59 -21.57
C LEU A 45 5.83 -4.71 -22.07
N SER A 46 6.35 -5.55 -22.96
CA SER A 46 5.67 -6.79 -23.36
C SER A 46 6.41 -7.97 -22.76
N LEU A 47 5.75 -8.71 -21.86
CA LEU A 47 6.27 -9.97 -21.34
C LEU A 47 6.16 -11.07 -22.39
N VAL A 48 5.07 -11.04 -23.17
CA VAL A 48 4.80 -11.98 -24.26
C VAL A 48 4.22 -11.24 -25.47
N SER A 49 4.88 -11.36 -26.62
CA SER A 49 4.41 -10.82 -27.89
C SER A 49 3.78 -11.92 -28.77
N PHE A 50 2.71 -11.54 -29.46
CA PHE A 50 1.95 -12.40 -30.36
C PHE A 50 1.95 -11.81 -31.76
N GLU A 51 2.56 -12.52 -32.71
CA GLU A 51 2.63 -12.09 -34.11
C GLU A 51 1.92 -13.09 -35.02
N ASN A 52 1.06 -12.59 -35.90
CA ASN A 52 0.45 -13.39 -36.96
C ASN A 52 1.28 -13.27 -38.24
N GLN A 53 1.46 -14.38 -38.96
CA GLN A 53 2.16 -14.45 -40.23
C GLN A 53 3.58 -13.86 -40.20
N VAL A 54 4.45 -14.47 -39.41
CA VAL A 54 5.84 -14.05 -39.31
C VAL A 54 6.57 -14.36 -40.62
N THR A 55 7.19 -13.36 -41.22
CA THR A 55 7.92 -13.54 -42.48
C THR A 55 9.34 -14.02 -42.22
N GLY A 56 9.64 -15.28 -42.57
CA GLY A 56 10.99 -15.84 -42.56
C GLY A 56 11.61 -15.86 -43.96
N VAL A 57 12.93 -16.04 -44.01
CA VAL A 57 13.72 -16.05 -45.27
C VAL A 57 13.25 -17.16 -46.22
N ASP A 58 12.90 -18.34 -45.68
CA ASP A 58 12.55 -19.53 -46.46
C ASP A 58 11.15 -20.09 -46.16
N SER A 59 10.41 -19.50 -45.21
CA SER A 59 9.08 -19.95 -44.79
C SER A 59 8.33 -18.83 -44.06
N VAL A 60 7.00 -18.87 -44.11
CA VAL A 60 6.12 -17.92 -43.40
C VAL A 60 5.23 -18.73 -42.45
N PRO A 61 5.64 -18.90 -41.17
CA PRO A 61 4.78 -19.50 -40.15
C PRO A 61 3.51 -18.67 -39.93
N ASP A 62 2.38 -19.34 -39.65
CA ASP A 62 1.07 -18.68 -39.47
C ASP A 62 1.01 -17.81 -38.20
N ALA A 63 1.79 -18.14 -37.16
CA ALA A 63 1.90 -17.34 -35.95
C ALA A 63 3.23 -17.61 -35.22
N ALA A 64 3.67 -16.65 -34.41
CA ALA A 64 4.71 -16.83 -33.41
C ALA A 64 4.29 -16.21 -32.07
N ILE A 65 4.71 -16.86 -31.00
CA ILE A 65 4.60 -16.34 -29.63
C ILE A 65 6.03 -16.23 -29.11
N ARG A 66 6.43 -15.05 -28.65
CA ARG A 66 7.79 -14.78 -28.20
C ARG A 66 7.77 -14.09 -26.84
N SER A 67 8.85 -14.25 -26.10
CA SER A 67 9.20 -13.39 -24.98
C SER A 67 10.59 -12.85 -25.27
N SER A 68 10.75 -11.53 -25.14
CA SER A 68 11.99 -10.80 -25.47
C SER A 68 12.56 -10.07 -24.26
N THR A 69 12.06 -10.39 -23.06
CA THR A 69 12.31 -9.61 -21.85
C THR A 69 12.83 -10.50 -20.72
N ALA A 70 13.94 -10.09 -20.11
CA ALA A 70 14.49 -10.68 -18.89
C ALA A 70 14.39 -9.64 -17.76
N LEU A 71 13.45 -9.86 -16.83
CA LEU A 71 13.30 -9.05 -15.61
C LEU A 71 13.81 -9.88 -14.43
N TRP A 72 14.92 -9.45 -13.84
CA TRP A 72 15.52 -10.09 -12.67
C TRP A 72 15.25 -9.23 -11.45
N PHE A 73 14.98 -9.85 -10.30
CA PHE A 73 14.69 -9.15 -9.06
C PHE A 73 15.82 -9.36 -8.06
N GLU A 74 16.30 -8.27 -7.50
CA GLU A 74 17.06 -8.24 -6.26
C GLU A 74 16.19 -7.54 -5.21
N THR A 75 15.76 -8.26 -4.17
CA THR A 75 14.86 -7.73 -3.15
C THR A 75 15.57 -7.60 -1.83
N LYS A 76 15.45 -6.43 -1.19
CA LYS A 76 15.95 -6.17 0.15
C LYS A 76 14.79 -6.01 1.13
N THR A 77 14.92 -6.57 2.33
CA THR A 77 13.93 -6.40 3.42
C THR A 77 14.41 -5.46 4.52
N SER A 78 15.53 -4.77 4.31
CA SER A 78 16.08 -3.80 5.24
C SER A 78 16.60 -2.59 4.48
N ARG A 79 16.47 -1.41 5.09
CA ARG A 79 17.01 -0.17 4.52
C ARG A 79 18.53 -0.24 4.41
N ASP A 80 19.08 0.52 3.46
CA ASP A 80 20.52 0.70 3.28
C ASP A 80 21.30 -0.63 3.15
N SER A 81 20.65 -1.68 2.65
CA SER A 81 21.22 -3.04 2.60
C SER A 81 21.62 -3.50 1.19
N VAL A 82 21.54 -2.61 0.21
CA VAL A 82 21.95 -2.90 -1.17
C VAL A 82 23.46 -3.13 -1.23
N ASP A 83 23.86 -4.31 -1.71
CA ASP A 83 25.26 -4.72 -1.82
C ASP A 83 25.80 -4.51 -3.24
N ARG A 84 26.85 -3.69 -3.37
CA ARG A 84 27.48 -3.37 -4.66
C ARG A 84 27.96 -4.62 -5.40
N GLU A 85 28.73 -5.46 -4.71
CA GLU A 85 29.36 -6.62 -5.36
C GLU A 85 28.30 -7.62 -5.85
N GLN A 86 27.18 -7.73 -5.13
CA GLN A 86 26.02 -8.51 -5.53
C GLN A 86 25.40 -7.99 -6.83
N LEU A 87 25.13 -6.68 -6.92
CA LEU A 87 24.59 -6.08 -8.14
C LEU A 87 25.51 -6.27 -9.34
N GLU A 88 26.82 -6.06 -9.16
CA GLU A 88 27.82 -6.27 -10.22
C GLU A 88 27.86 -7.74 -10.69
N ARG A 89 27.72 -8.71 -9.79
CA ARG A 89 27.60 -10.14 -10.15
C ARG A 89 26.31 -10.44 -10.91
N HIS A 90 25.19 -9.82 -10.53
CA HIS A 90 23.92 -10.00 -11.25
C HIS A 90 23.99 -9.42 -12.67
N LEU A 91 24.58 -8.25 -12.85
CA LEU A 91 24.79 -7.66 -14.18
C LEU A 91 25.68 -8.54 -15.07
N GLN A 92 26.77 -9.08 -14.52
CA GLN A 92 27.63 -10.02 -15.27
C GLN A 92 26.89 -11.29 -15.69
N ALA A 93 26.00 -11.79 -14.84
CA ALA A 93 25.17 -12.94 -15.19
C ALA A 93 24.08 -12.57 -16.21
N LEU A 94 23.56 -11.34 -16.17
CA LEU A 94 22.57 -10.83 -17.12
C LEU A 94 23.17 -10.66 -18.52
N ASP A 95 24.49 -10.42 -18.64
CA ASP A 95 25.20 -10.41 -19.92
C ASP A 95 25.13 -11.77 -20.68
N GLU A 96 24.84 -12.86 -19.97
CA GLU A 96 24.68 -14.20 -20.57
C GLU A 96 23.24 -14.46 -21.06
N ASP A 97 22.27 -13.61 -20.73
CA ASP A 97 20.88 -13.74 -21.17
C ASP A 97 20.72 -13.22 -22.61
N ALA A 98 19.89 -13.89 -23.41
CA ALA A 98 19.68 -13.57 -24.82
C ALA A 98 18.47 -12.65 -25.08
N ALA A 99 17.75 -12.24 -24.02
CA ALA A 99 16.64 -11.31 -24.12
C ALA A 99 17.07 -9.95 -24.69
N GLU A 100 16.19 -9.32 -25.47
CA GLU A 100 16.43 -8.01 -26.07
C GLU A 100 16.33 -6.90 -25.02
N LEU A 101 15.34 -7.01 -24.12
CA LEU A 101 15.17 -6.13 -22.99
C LEU A 101 15.64 -6.84 -21.72
N GLN A 102 16.62 -6.26 -21.04
CA GLN A 102 17.18 -6.80 -19.80
C GLN A 102 17.06 -5.75 -18.69
N ARG A 103 16.49 -6.14 -17.55
CA ARG A 103 16.40 -5.29 -16.36
C ARG A 103 16.73 -6.06 -15.10
N LEU A 104 17.51 -5.44 -14.23
CA LEU A 104 17.70 -5.84 -12.84
C LEU A 104 16.92 -4.87 -11.96
N ILE A 105 15.76 -5.31 -11.48
CA ILE A 105 14.87 -4.57 -10.59
C ILE A 105 15.39 -4.72 -9.16
N VAL A 106 15.87 -3.63 -8.58
CA VAL A 106 16.33 -3.55 -7.18
C VAL A 106 15.18 -2.99 -6.35
N LEU A 107 14.47 -3.87 -5.63
CA LEU A 107 13.30 -3.53 -4.83
C LEU A 107 13.67 -3.44 -3.35
N THR A 108 13.48 -2.25 -2.75
CA THR A 108 13.97 -1.96 -1.39
C THR A 108 12.93 -1.22 -0.54
N PRO A 109 13.05 -1.24 0.81
CA PRO A 109 12.24 -0.38 1.68
C PRO A 109 12.71 1.08 1.72
N ASP A 110 13.80 1.43 1.04
CA ASP A 110 14.39 2.77 1.06
C ASP A 110 13.43 3.83 0.50
N SER A 111 13.36 4.99 1.16
CA SER A 111 12.51 6.12 0.70
C SER A 111 13.16 6.94 -0.41
N THR A 112 14.46 6.74 -0.66
CA THR A 112 15.25 7.44 -1.66
C THR A 112 16.16 6.46 -2.38
N LEU A 113 16.48 6.74 -3.65
CA LEU A 113 17.38 5.94 -4.47
C LEU A 113 18.71 5.67 -3.73
N PRO A 114 19.08 4.39 -3.51
CA PRO A 114 20.34 4.04 -2.85
C PRO A 114 21.56 4.57 -3.62
N GLU A 115 22.53 5.14 -2.90
CA GLU A 115 23.77 5.69 -3.48
C GLU A 115 24.52 4.63 -4.28
N VAL A 116 24.52 3.37 -3.82
CA VAL A 116 25.15 2.24 -4.52
C VAL A 116 24.62 2.07 -5.95
N VAL A 117 23.30 2.17 -6.14
CA VAL A 117 22.68 2.06 -7.48
C VAL A 117 23.13 3.24 -8.35
N THR A 118 23.10 4.45 -7.79
CA THR A 118 23.54 5.68 -8.48
C THR A 118 25.00 5.59 -8.92
N GLU A 119 25.88 5.09 -8.06
CA GLU A 119 27.30 4.98 -8.32
C GLU A 119 27.64 3.86 -9.32
N ILE A 120 26.84 2.79 -9.42
CA ILE A 120 27.01 1.77 -10.48
C ILE A 120 26.63 2.38 -11.83
N GLY A 121 25.50 3.08 -11.91
CA GLY A 121 25.09 3.83 -13.11
C GLY A 121 24.86 2.98 -14.36
N ASP A 122 24.56 1.68 -14.21
CA ASP A 122 24.18 0.79 -15.32
C ASP A 122 22.68 0.98 -15.61
N GLU A 123 22.34 1.30 -16.87
CA GLU A 123 20.98 1.59 -17.33
C GLU A 123 20.01 0.40 -17.20
N ARG A 124 20.54 -0.83 -17.06
CA ARG A 124 19.72 -2.02 -16.84
C ARG A 124 19.25 -2.13 -15.40
N ILE A 125 19.86 -1.40 -14.45
CA ILE A 125 19.39 -1.38 -13.07
C ILE A 125 18.23 -0.41 -12.95
N VAL A 126 17.09 -0.94 -12.52
CA VAL A 126 15.92 -0.14 -12.19
C VAL A 126 15.67 -0.25 -10.70
N TRP A 127 15.72 0.87 -10.00
CA TRP A 127 15.38 0.90 -8.58
C TRP A 127 13.91 1.21 -8.41
N ALA A 128 13.27 0.43 -7.55
CA ALA A 128 11.92 0.69 -7.07
C ALA A 128 11.86 0.49 -5.56
N ASN A 129 10.87 1.10 -4.91
CA ASN A 129 10.59 0.87 -3.51
C ASN A 129 9.20 0.27 -3.29
N PHE A 130 8.99 -0.28 -2.10
CA PHE A 130 7.72 -0.92 -1.76
C PHE A 130 6.55 0.07 -1.67
N ASP A 131 6.80 1.35 -1.36
CA ASP A 131 5.76 2.39 -1.42
C ASP A 131 5.22 2.54 -2.84
N GLY A 132 6.11 2.70 -3.84
CA GLY A 132 5.72 2.83 -5.25
C GLY A 132 5.02 1.59 -5.77
N LEU A 133 5.47 0.39 -5.38
CA LEU A 133 4.78 -0.85 -5.70
C LEU A 133 3.35 -0.89 -5.12
N LEU A 134 3.18 -0.47 -3.86
CA LEU A 134 1.87 -0.43 -3.23
C LEU A 134 0.94 0.60 -3.86
N ASP A 135 1.45 1.80 -4.13
CA ASP A 135 0.67 2.85 -4.79
C ASP A 135 0.22 2.39 -6.19
N THR A 136 1.07 1.65 -6.90
CA THR A 136 0.72 1.01 -8.17
C THR A 136 -0.39 -0.02 -8.01
N ILE A 137 -0.27 -0.90 -7.01
CA ILE A 137 -1.30 -1.92 -6.72
C ILE A 137 -2.63 -1.26 -6.35
N GLU A 138 -2.61 -0.23 -5.49
CA GLU A 138 -3.80 0.51 -5.08
C GLU A 138 -4.46 1.19 -6.28
N SER A 139 -3.67 1.82 -7.16
CA SER A 139 -4.17 2.40 -8.42
C SER A 139 -4.86 1.36 -9.31
N VAL A 140 -4.27 0.16 -9.45
CA VAL A 140 -4.88 -0.96 -10.20
C VAL A 140 -6.20 -1.41 -9.56
N LEU A 141 -6.26 -1.47 -8.24
CA LEU A 141 -7.45 -1.89 -7.48
C LEU A 141 -8.60 -0.88 -7.54
N GLU A 142 -8.31 0.40 -7.76
CA GLU A 142 -9.31 1.46 -7.92
C GLU A 142 -9.95 1.50 -9.32
N ARG A 143 -9.36 0.78 -10.30
CA ARG A 143 -9.91 0.71 -11.66
C ARG A 143 -11.27 0.02 -11.65
N ASP A 144 -12.25 0.67 -12.26
CA ASP A 144 -13.56 0.09 -12.54
C ASP A 144 -13.93 0.25 -14.01
N VAL A 145 -15.00 -0.43 -14.44
CA VAL A 145 -15.49 -0.39 -15.83
C VAL A 145 -15.89 1.02 -16.28
N GLY A 146 -16.12 1.96 -15.36
CA GLY A 146 -16.51 3.34 -15.65
C GLY A 146 -15.33 4.34 -15.69
N ASN A 147 -14.22 4.03 -15.03
CA ASN A 147 -13.08 4.92 -14.80
C ASN A 147 -11.79 4.47 -15.49
N ALA A 148 -11.68 3.21 -15.92
CA ALA A 148 -10.51 2.71 -16.63
C ALA A 148 -10.49 3.19 -18.10
N GLU A 149 -9.31 3.60 -18.58
CA GLU A 149 -9.11 3.80 -20.02
C GLU A 149 -9.35 2.49 -20.78
N ALA A 150 -9.78 2.56 -22.04
CA ALA A 150 -10.12 1.37 -22.82
C ALA A 150 -8.95 0.38 -23.03
N SER A 151 -7.71 0.83 -22.81
CA SER A 151 -6.48 0.04 -22.84
C SER A 151 -6.14 -0.63 -21.51
N MET A 152 -6.71 -0.19 -20.39
CA MET A 152 -6.35 -0.69 -19.06
C MET A 152 -7.19 -1.90 -18.65
N SER A 153 -6.53 -2.89 -18.06
CA SER A 153 -7.20 -4.06 -17.51
C SER A 153 -7.85 -3.73 -16.17
N VAL A 154 -9.11 -4.16 -16.01
CA VAL A 154 -9.84 -4.10 -14.73
C VAL A 154 -9.67 -5.46 -14.03
N PRO A 155 -9.17 -5.49 -12.79
CA PRO A 155 -8.95 -6.75 -12.08
C PRO A 155 -10.28 -7.46 -11.79
N THR A 156 -10.29 -8.78 -12.00
CA THR A 156 -11.39 -9.63 -11.51
C THR A 156 -11.40 -9.66 -9.98
N GLU A 157 -12.50 -10.10 -9.36
CA GLU A 157 -12.58 -10.22 -7.89
C GLU A 157 -11.46 -11.08 -7.30
N ARG A 158 -11.08 -12.16 -7.99
CA ARG A 158 -9.98 -13.04 -7.58
C ARG A 158 -8.63 -12.34 -7.63
N GLU A 159 -8.36 -11.59 -8.70
CA GLU A 159 -7.10 -10.85 -8.85
C GLU A 159 -7.02 -9.71 -7.85
N ALA A 160 -8.12 -8.97 -7.68
CA ALA A 160 -8.23 -7.91 -6.69
C ALA A 160 -8.01 -8.45 -5.26
N PHE A 161 -8.51 -9.66 -4.97
CA PHE A 161 -8.23 -10.33 -3.70
C PHE A 161 -6.73 -10.65 -3.55
N LEU A 162 -6.09 -11.24 -4.56
CA LEU A 162 -4.65 -11.56 -4.50
C LEU A 162 -3.77 -10.32 -4.33
N LEU A 163 -4.09 -9.23 -5.03
CA LEU A 163 -3.40 -7.96 -4.93
C LEU A 163 -3.55 -7.33 -3.54
N ARG A 164 -4.75 -7.39 -2.94
CA ARG A 164 -4.97 -6.94 -1.55
C ARG A 164 -4.16 -7.77 -0.54
N GLU A 165 -4.11 -9.08 -0.73
CA GLU A 165 -3.30 -9.96 0.13
C GLU A 165 -1.81 -9.68 -0.04
N LEU A 166 -1.33 -9.37 -1.26
CA LEU A 166 0.04 -8.91 -1.47
C LEU A 166 0.31 -7.61 -0.72
N SER A 167 -0.56 -6.60 -0.85
CA SER A 167 -0.41 -5.34 -0.12
C SER A 167 -0.33 -5.57 1.38
N ARG A 168 -1.24 -6.40 1.92
CA ARG A 168 -1.26 -6.78 3.33
C ARG A 168 0.04 -7.48 3.74
N PHE A 169 0.52 -8.43 2.95
CA PHE A 169 1.77 -9.12 3.21
C PHE A 169 2.95 -8.15 3.26
N LEU A 170 3.04 -7.19 2.33
CA LEU A 170 4.12 -6.18 2.33
C LEU A 170 4.06 -5.27 3.56
N TYR A 171 2.85 -4.95 4.02
CA TYR A 171 2.61 -4.22 5.27
C TYR A 171 3.03 -5.02 6.50
N ASP A 172 2.67 -6.30 6.58
CA ASP A 172 2.99 -7.20 7.70
C ASP A 172 4.51 -7.48 7.80
N GLU A 173 5.21 -7.46 6.67
CA GLU A 173 6.67 -7.60 6.60
C GLU A 173 7.45 -6.31 6.88
N ASP A 174 6.77 -5.21 7.19
CA ASP A 174 7.38 -3.91 7.53
C ASP A 174 8.27 -3.32 6.41
N LEU A 175 7.92 -3.59 5.17
CA LEU A 175 8.73 -3.25 3.99
C LEU A 175 8.52 -1.83 3.47
N VAL A 176 7.50 -1.14 3.97
CA VAL A 176 7.08 0.16 3.46
C VAL A 176 7.86 1.27 4.16
N SER A 177 8.30 2.29 3.40
CA SER A 177 9.03 3.40 3.97
C SER A 177 8.17 4.26 4.91
N GLY A 178 8.82 4.98 5.82
CA GLY A 178 8.17 6.05 6.60
C GLY A 178 7.09 5.61 7.59
N LYS A 179 6.92 4.31 7.91
CA LYS A 179 5.93 3.85 8.91
C LYS A 179 6.02 4.62 10.23
N GLU A 180 7.24 4.75 10.76
CA GLU A 180 7.55 5.48 12.00
C GLU A 180 7.06 6.93 11.98
N ASP A 181 7.01 7.51 10.78
CA ASP A 181 6.65 8.91 10.54
C ASP A 181 5.25 9.05 9.92
N ARG A 182 4.46 7.98 9.82
CA ARG A 182 3.18 8.00 9.11
C ARG A 182 2.02 8.16 10.08
N VAL A 183 1.20 9.18 9.86
CA VAL A 183 -0.09 9.39 10.54
C VAL A 183 -1.24 9.15 9.58
N LEU A 184 -2.17 8.28 9.95
CA LEU A 184 -3.43 8.10 9.22
C LEU A 184 -4.38 9.24 9.57
N LEU A 185 -4.61 10.14 8.63
CA LEU A 185 -5.56 11.24 8.78
C LEU A 185 -6.92 10.85 8.19
N VAL A 186 -7.95 10.72 9.02
CA VAL A 186 -9.28 10.25 8.61
C VAL A 186 -10.31 11.38 8.57
N ALA A 187 -11.24 11.34 7.62
CA ALA A 187 -12.42 12.19 7.65
C ALA A 187 -13.34 11.78 8.81
N ALA A 188 -13.54 12.67 9.77
CA ALA A 188 -13.91 12.30 11.13
C ALA A 188 -15.24 12.89 11.63
N ARG A 189 -16.15 13.28 10.74
CA ARG A 189 -17.43 13.91 11.14
C ARG A 189 -18.23 13.05 12.15
N LYS A 190 -18.23 11.73 11.97
CA LYS A 190 -18.79 10.77 12.93
C LYS A 190 -17.73 10.20 13.88
N ALA A 191 -16.53 9.95 13.36
CA ALA A 191 -15.49 9.24 14.10
C ALA A 191 -14.84 10.06 15.23
N TRP A 192 -14.83 11.40 15.14
CA TRP A 192 -14.23 12.23 16.19
C TRP A 192 -14.99 12.13 17.53
N PRO A 193 -16.33 12.33 17.58
CA PRO A 193 -17.09 12.08 18.81
C PRO A 193 -16.98 10.65 19.35
N GLU A 194 -16.97 9.65 18.45
CA GLU A 194 -16.81 8.25 18.84
C GLU A 194 -15.46 7.99 19.50
N TYR A 195 -14.39 8.56 18.96
CA TYR A 195 -13.06 8.52 19.57
C TYR A 195 -13.04 9.22 20.93
N GLU A 196 -13.58 10.43 21.05
CA GLU A 196 -13.62 11.15 22.33
C GLU A 196 -14.39 10.37 23.42
N GLN A 197 -15.40 9.60 23.03
CA GLN A 197 -16.25 8.84 23.95
C GLN A 197 -15.69 7.45 24.31
N HIS A 198 -15.05 6.78 23.34
CA HIS A 198 -14.71 5.36 23.48
C HIS A 198 -13.20 5.06 23.33
N GLY A 199 -12.40 6.00 22.83
CA GLY A 199 -10.99 5.76 22.46
C GLY A 199 -10.85 4.76 21.30
N LEU A 200 -11.86 4.66 20.43
CA LEU A 200 -11.90 3.71 19.32
C LEU A 200 -12.19 4.43 18.01
N TYR A 201 -11.64 3.91 16.91
CA TYR A 201 -12.02 4.30 15.56
C TYR A 201 -12.69 3.14 14.84
N PHE A 202 -13.84 3.40 14.22
CA PHE A 202 -14.66 2.43 13.51
C PHE A 202 -14.77 2.79 12.01
N CYS A 203 -14.55 1.81 11.13
CA CYS A 203 -14.75 1.97 9.69
C CYS A 203 -15.14 0.65 9.02
N GLN A 204 -15.42 0.71 7.71
CA GLN A 204 -15.82 -0.47 6.94
C GLN A 204 -14.89 -1.68 7.18
N PRO A 205 -15.44 -2.89 7.28
CA PRO A 205 -14.67 -4.08 7.57
C PRO A 205 -13.67 -4.36 6.43
N ASN A 206 -12.48 -4.82 6.80
CA ASN A 206 -11.35 -5.10 5.91
C ASN A 206 -10.93 -3.90 5.05
N ARG A 207 -11.20 -2.67 5.49
CA ARG A 207 -10.67 -1.47 4.83
C ARG A 207 -9.15 -1.44 5.00
N SER A 208 -8.44 -1.49 3.88
CA SER A 208 -6.99 -1.41 3.85
C SER A 208 -6.50 -0.04 4.30
N PHE A 209 -5.50 -0.03 5.17
CA PHE A 209 -4.71 1.13 5.55
C PHE A 209 -3.23 0.75 5.49
N LYS A 210 -2.35 1.71 5.15
CA LYS A 210 -0.91 1.60 5.41
C LYS A 210 -0.72 1.44 6.93
N PRO A 211 0.25 0.63 7.39
CA PRO A 211 0.66 0.57 8.78
C PRO A 211 0.99 1.97 9.27
N VAL A 212 0.39 2.30 10.41
CA VAL A 212 0.53 3.57 11.10
C VAL A 212 0.58 3.33 12.59
N ASP A 213 1.43 4.08 13.27
CA ASP A 213 1.46 4.12 14.73
C ASP A 213 0.55 5.21 15.28
N HIS A 214 0.11 6.14 14.42
CA HIS A 214 -0.67 7.31 14.82
C HIS A 214 -1.87 7.54 13.91
N LEU A 215 -2.95 8.04 14.51
CA LEU A 215 -4.16 8.44 13.80
C LEU A 215 -4.48 9.91 14.12
N ALA A 216 -4.98 10.65 13.13
CA ALA A 216 -5.43 12.03 13.30
C ALA A 216 -6.83 12.20 12.69
N PHE A 217 -7.58 13.17 13.22
CA PHE A 217 -8.99 13.36 12.85
C PHE A 217 -9.19 14.69 12.13
N TYR A 218 -9.76 14.63 10.92
CA TYR A 218 -10.12 15.80 10.13
C TYR A 218 -11.64 16.01 10.13
N THR A 219 -12.11 17.08 10.75
CA THR A 219 -13.51 17.51 10.71
C THR A 219 -13.60 19.02 10.89
N ASP A 220 -14.72 19.62 10.45
CA ASP A 220 -14.97 21.07 10.56
C ASP A 220 -13.92 21.96 9.87
N GLY A 221 -13.21 21.42 8.88
CA GLY A 221 -12.17 22.15 8.15
C GLY A 221 -10.84 22.26 8.89
N GLU A 222 -10.59 21.38 9.86
CA GLU A 222 -9.33 21.35 10.61
C GLU A 222 -8.93 19.91 10.96
N ILE A 223 -7.63 19.70 11.15
CA ILE A 223 -7.11 18.53 11.85
C ILE A 223 -7.17 18.84 13.34
N LYS A 224 -7.82 17.97 14.12
CA LYS A 224 -7.94 18.13 15.57
C LYS A 224 -6.58 17.97 16.25
N THR A 225 -6.47 18.51 17.46
CA THR A 225 -5.22 18.56 18.21
C THR A 225 -4.77 17.20 18.70
N SER A 226 -5.71 16.29 18.96
CA SER A 226 -5.36 14.94 19.42
C SER A 226 -4.90 14.05 18.28
N VAL A 227 -3.69 13.52 18.42
CA VAL A 227 -3.09 12.53 17.51
C VAL A 227 -2.78 11.27 18.34
N PRO A 228 -3.79 10.41 18.57
CA PRO A 228 -3.61 9.17 19.33
C PRO A 228 -2.65 8.17 18.70
N THR A 229 -2.16 7.27 19.54
CA THR A 229 -1.38 6.10 19.14
C THR A 229 -2.30 4.92 18.84
N VAL A 230 -2.06 4.21 17.73
CA VAL A 230 -2.77 2.98 17.38
C VAL A 230 -2.12 1.80 18.11
N THR A 231 -2.87 1.15 18.99
CA THR A 231 -2.34 0.04 19.84
C THR A 231 -2.84 -1.34 19.44
N GLY A 232 -3.80 -1.39 18.52
CA GLY A 232 -4.31 -2.64 17.99
C GLY A 232 -5.35 -2.41 16.90
N THR A 233 -5.63 -3.46 16.14
CA THR A 233 -6.62 -3.44 15.07
C THR A 233 -7.36 -4.77 15.02
N ILE A 234 -8.67 -4.73 14.80
CA ILE A 234 -9.47 -5.87 14.36
C ILE A 234 -10.01 -5.54 12.97
N GLU A 235 -9.66 -6.35 11.97
CA GLU A 235 -10.07 -6.12 10.58
C GLU A 235 -11.58 -6.25 10.35
N SER A 236 -12.23 -7.15 11.10
CA SER A 236 -13.67 -7.41 10.93
C SER A 236 -14.25 -8.04 12.18
N ILE A 237 -15.18 -7.34 12.83
CA ILE A 237 -15.94 -7.84 13.98
C ILE A 237 -17.36 -7.30 13.95
N GLU A 238 -18.33 -8.19 14.22
CA GLU A 238 -19.71 -7.78 14.48
C GLU A 238 -19.78 -7.09 15.85
N LEU A 239 -20.33 -5.88 15.94
CA LEU A 239 -20.35 -5.08 17.16
C LEU A 239 -21.45 -5.54 18.14
N THR A 240 -21.20 -6.68 18.79
CA THR A 240 -22.05 -7.24 19.86
C THR A 240 -21.23 -7.67 21.07
N GLY A 241 -21.88 -7.77 22.23
CA GLY A 241 -21.19 -8.15 23.47
C GLY A 241 -20.62 -9.58 23.43
N ASP A 242 -21.28 -10.49 22.71
CA ASP A 242 -20.86 -11.88 22.63
C ASP A 242 -19.60 -12.05 21.76
N THR A 243 -19.54 -11.35 20.62
CA THR A 243 -18.37 -11.35 19.73
C THR A 243 -17.17 -10.66 20.38
N ALA A 244 -17.37 -9.51 21.04
CA ALA A 244 -16.31 -8.83 21.77
C ALA A 244 -15.73 -9.70 22.92
N ARG A 245 -16.58 -10.41 23.68
CA ARG A 245 -16.12 -11.31 24.76
C ARG A 245 -15.34 -12.52 24.25
N SER A 246 -15.77 -13.09 23.13
CA SER A 246 -15.20 -14.32 22.57
C SER A 246 -13.99 -14.10 21.66
N HIS A 247 -13.66 -12.85 21.32
CA HIS A 247 -12.53 -12.56 20.43
C HIS A 247 -11.18 -13.03 21.05
N PRO A 248 -10.44 -13.94 20.37
CA PRO A 248 -9.30 -14.62 20.97
C PRO A 248 -8.05 -13.73 21.08
N GLU A 249 -7.91 -12.76 20.18
CA GLU A 249 -6.69 -11.94 20.07
C GLU A 249 -6.73 -10.63 20.86
N LEU A 250 -7.87 -10.32 21.50
CA LEU A 250 -7.99 -9.11 22.30
C LEU A 250 -7.29 -9.27 23.65
N SER A 251 -6.45 -8.27 23.98
CA SER A 251 -5.97 -8.07 25.34
C SER A 251 -7.14 -7.76 26.29
N GLN A 252 -6.89 -7.84 27.59
CA GLN A 252 -7.94 -7.55 28.58
C GLN A 252 -8.45 -6.10 28.46
N SER A 253 -7.55 -5.12 28.32
CA SER A 253 -7.93 -3.71 28.20
C SER A 253 -8.72 -3.42 26.93
N GLN A 254 -8.27 -3.94 25.78
CA GLN A 254 -8.99 -3.78 24.50
C GLN A 254 -10.37 -4.44 24.55
N ARG A 255 -10.49 -5.61 25.19
CA ARG A 255 -11.77 -6.28 25.36
C ARG A 255 -12.73 -5.45 26.21
N GLU A 256 -12.27 -4.92 27.34
CA GLU A 256 -13.07 -4.05 28.22
C GLU A 256 -13.51 -2.78 27.47
N GLN A 257 -12.58 -2.12 26.77
CA GLN A 257 -12.86 -0.91 25.98
C GLN A 257 -13.91 -1.15 24.88
N LEU A 258 -13.79 -2.25 24.12
CA LEU A 258 -14.75 -2.59 23.07
C LEU A 258 -16.12 -2.97 23.65
N LEU A 259 -16.14 -3.68 24.79
CA LEU A 259 -17.39 -4.03 25.47
C LEU A 259 -18.14 -2.79 25.94
N ASP A 260 -17.45 -1.84 26.56
CA ASP A 260 -18.04 -0.59 27.02
C ASP A 260 -18.65 0.20 25.84
N ALA A 261 -17.97 0.25 24.70
CA ALA A 261 -18.49 0.90 23.50
C ALA A 261 -19.74 0.20 22.96
N VAL A 262 -19.70 -1.13 22.82
CA VAL A 262 -20.83 -1.91 22.31
C VAL A 262 -22.04 -1.88 23.24
N GLU A 263 -21.83 -1.90 24.56
CA GLU A 263 -22.91 -1.77 25.54
C GLU A 263 -23.60 -0.40 25.42
N GLN A 264 -22.83 0.67 25.25
CA GLN A 264 -23.38 2.01 25.00
C GLN A 264 -24.13 2.09 23.66
N PHE A 265 -23.61 1.51 22.57
CA PHE A 265 -24.32 1.44 21.29
C PHE A 265 -25.66 0.73 21.42
N ARG A 266 -25.70 -0.38 22.19
CA ARG A 266 -26.94 -1.11 22.47
C ARG A 266 -27.95 -0.26 23.24
N GLU A 267 -27.51 0.42 24.29
CA GLU A 267 -28.37 1.25 25.15
C GLU A 267 -28.95 2.46 24.41
N GLN A 268 -28.15 3.05 23.51
CA GLN A 268 -28.55 4.19 22.70
C GLN A 268 -29.32 3.80 21.43
N ASN A 269 -29.47 2.49 21.17
CA ASN A 269 -30.01 1.96 19.91
C ASN A 269 -29.31 2.59 18.69
N ALA A 270 -27.98 2.69 18.77
CA ALA A 270 -27.15 3.26 17.73
C ALA A 270 -27.17 2.37 16.47
N GLU A 271 -27.13 3.01 15.30
CA GLU A 271 -27.14 2.33 13.98
C GLU A 271 -26.03 1.27 13.87
N ARG A 272 -24.90 1.48 14.55
CA ARG A 272 -23.71 0.62 14.47
C ARG A 272 -23.83 -0.69 15.28
N TYR A 273 -24.80 -0.79 16.20
CA TYR A 273 -24.94 -1.99 17.03
C TYR A 273 -25.34 -3.20 16.17
N GLY A 274 -24.52 -4.26 16.20
CA GLY A 274 -24.71 -5.45 15.37
C GLY A 274 -24.16 -5.33 13.94
N GLU A 275 -23.60 -4.18 13.55
CA GLU A 275 -22.92 -4.04 12.26
C GLU A 275 -21.52 -4.68 12.32
N THR A 276 -21.02 -5.13 11.16
CA THR A 276 -19.66 -5.64 11.04
C THR A 276 -18.71 -4.53 10.63
N GLU A 277 -17.70 -4.25 11.45
CA GLU A 277 -16.80 -3.11 11.27
C GLU A 277 -15.34 -3.52 11.50
N LYS A 278 -14.42 -2.74 10.95
CA LYS A 278 -13.01 -2.68 11.36
C LYS A 278 -12.89 -1.74 12.56
N VAL A 279 -12.10 -2.14 13.55
CA VAL A 279 -11.90 -1.40 14.80
C VAL A 279 -10.41 -1.14 15.00
N LEU A 280 -10.03 0.13 15.21
CA LEU A 280 -8.70 0.53 15.68
C LEU A 280 -8.79 0.94 17.15
N PHE A 281 -7.88 0.39 17.95
CA PHE A 281 -7.72 0.73 19.36
C PHE A 281 -6.76 1.91 19.48
N LEU A 282 -7.20 2.97 20.16
CA LEU A 282 -6.47 4.22 20.27
C LEU A 282 -6.17 4.53 21.73
N GLU A 283 -4.92 4.90 22.01
CA GLU A 283 -4.48 5.43 23.30
C GLU A 283 -4.01 6.88 23.14
N GLU A 284 -3.90 7.59 24.27
CA GLU A 284 -3.39 8.97 24.29
C GLU A 284 -2.01 9.02 23.63
N GLY A 285 -1.87 9.88 22.63
CA GLY A 285 -0.64 10.05 21.86
C GLY A 285 -0.05 11.43 22.11
N ILE A 286 0.14 12.20 21.04
CA ILE A 286 0.54 13.60 21.17
C ILE A 286 -0.67 14.51 21.09
N GLU A 287 -0.56 15.67 21.72
CA GLU A 287 -1.53 16.76 21.59
C GLU A 287 -0.81 17.92 20.91
N LEU A 288 -1.36 18.41 19.81
CA LEU A 288 -0.87 19.60 19.12
C LEU A 288 -1.24 20.86 19.92
N ASP A 289 -0.42 21.89 19.83
CA ASP A 289 -0.67 23.17 20.51
C ASP A 289 -1.94 23.87 19.98
N ARG A 290 -2.34 23.55 18.75
CA ARG A 290 -3.49 24.11 18.05
C ARG A 290 -3.99 23.17 16.94
N PRO A 291 -5.27 23.26 16.55
CA PRO A 291 -5.77 22.60 15.35
C PRO A 291 -5.02 23.09 14.11
N VAL A 292 -4.81 22.20 13.13
CA VAL A 292 -4.23 22.55 11.82
C VAL A 292 -5.37 22.95 10.90
N VAL A 293 -5.44 24.22 10.50
CA VAL A 293 -6.57 24.76 9.73
C VAL A 293 -6.42 24.42 8.25
N ASN A 294 -7.51 23.99 7.61
CA ASN A 294 -7.52 23.74 6.17
C ASN A 294 -7.51 25.04 5.36
N ASP A 295 -6.46 25.19 4.57
CA ASP A 295 -6.24 26.26 3.60
C ASP A 295 -6.26 25.78 2.14
N LYS A 296 -6.50 24.49 1.90
CA LYS A 296 -6.51 23.91 0.55
C LYS A 296 -7.64 24.48 -0.31
N THR A 297 -7.27 24.99 -1.49
CA THR A 297 -8.17 25.48 -2.52
C THR A 297 -8.16 24.58 -3.77
N ALA A 298 -9.18 24.70 -4.62
CA ALA A 298 -9.19 24.00 -5.90
C ALA A 298 -8.16 24.61 -6.86
N ARG A 299 -7.54 23.78 -7.72
CA ARG A 299 -6.50 24.22 -8.69
C ARG A 299 -6.94 25.40 -9.56
N ASP A 300 -8.22 25.46 -9.94
CA ASP A 300 -8.78 26.48 -10.85
C ASP A 300 -9.69 27.52 -10.16
N SER A 301 -9.76 27.56 -8.82
CA SER A 301 -10.56 28.55 -8.11
C SER A 301 -10.16 28.72 -6.64
N ASP A 302 -10.38 29.91 -6.08
CA ASP A 302 -10.21 30.19 -4.64
C ASP A 302 -11.25 29.47 -3.73
N ARG A 303 -12.01 28.52 -4.27
CA ARG A 303 -12.97 27.73 -3.50
C ARG A 303 -12.20 26.73 -2.63
N ARG A 304 -12.39 26.81 -1.31
CA ARG A 304 -11.88 25.79 -0.38
C ARG A 304 -12.41 24.40 -0.72
N VAL A 305 -11.51 23.43 -0.70
CA VAL A 305 -11.82 22.00 -0.87
C VAL A 305 -11.41 21.24 0.39
N ALA A 306 -12.03 20.10 0.64
CA ALA A 306 -11.65 19.28 1.78
C ALA A 306 -10.21 18.78 1.62
N PHE A 307 -9.41 18.93 2.68
CA PHE A 307 -8.05 18.38 2.71
C PHE A 307 -8.04 16.84 2.67
N VAL A 308 -9.09 16.22 3.23
CA VAL A 308 -9.27 14.77 3.31
C VAL A 308 -10.62 14.37 2.74
N GLN A 309 -10.62 13.42 1.81
CA GLN A 309 -11.82 12.77 1.27
C GLN A 309 -11.73 11.27 1.57
N GLY A 310 -12.20 10.87 2.76
CA GLY A 310 -12.05 9.52 3.27
C GLY A 310 -10.86 9.39 4.22
N HIS A 311 -9.65 9.28 3.68
CA HIS A 311 -8.41 9.27 4.47
C HIS A 311 -7.22 9.81 3.66
N ARG A 312 -6.12 10.15 4.34
CA ARG A 312 -4.84 10.62 3.79
C ARG A 312 -3.73 10.21 4.75
N TYR A 313 -2.50 10.13 4.28
CA TYR A 313 -1.32 10.01 5.13
C TYR A 313 -0.57 11.33 5.20
N VAL A 314 -0.06 11.67 6.38
CA VAL A 314 0.79 12.86 6.61
C VAL A 314 1.97 12.48 7.51
N SER A 315 3.04 13.26 7.44
CA SER A 315 4.21 13.09 8.30
C SER A 315 3.91 13.44 9.76
N PHE A 316 4.26 12.53 10.67
CA PHE A 316 4.20 12.72 12.11
C PHE A 316 5.17 13.80 12.56
N SER A 317 6.38 13.82 12.00
CA SER A 317 7.40 14.85 12.25
C SER A 317 6.90 16.23 11.85
N LYS A 318 6.28 16.37 10.66
CA LYS A 318 5.67 17.65 10.26
C LYS A 318 4.51 18.06 11.17
N LEU A 319 3.67 17.13 11.62
CA LEU A 319 2.62 17.44 12.60
C LEU A 319 3.20 17.93 13.92
N ARG A 320 4.31 17.33 14.40
CA ARG A 320 4.99 17.74 15.64
C ARG A 320 5.59 19.14 15.59
N GLU A 321 5.78 19.70 14.41
CA GLU A 321 6.19 21.10 14.25
C GLU A 321 5.05 22.10 14.52
N ASN A 322 3.85 21.61 14.88
CA ASN A 322 2.65 22.41 15.17
C ASN A 322 2.29 23.38 14.02
N PRO A 323 2.11 22.86 12.79
CA PRO A 323 1.80 23.67 11.63
C PRO A 323 0.46 24.37 11.82
N GLU A 324 0.37 25.60 11.33
CA GLU A 324 -0.88 26.36 11.39
C GLU A 324 -1.86 25.90 10.32
N TYR A 325 -1.34 25.45 9.17
CA TYR A 325 -2.12 25.19 7.96
C TYR A 325 -1.78 23.86 7.29
N THR A 326 -2.76 23.29 6.58
CA THR A 326 -2.64 22.00 5.90
C THR A 326 -1.63 21.98 4.75
N THR A 327 -1.35 23.11 4.10
CA THR A 327 -0.31 23.19 3.06
C THR A 327 1.08 22.82 3.56
N ALA A 328 1.38 23.02 4.85
CA ALA A 328 2.67 22.59 5.43
C ALA A 328 2.80 21.05 5.53
N LEU A 329 1.68 20.33 5.48
CA LEU A 329 1.61 18.87 5.55
C LEU A 329 1.58 18.21 4.17
N GLU A 330 1.53 18.98 3.08
CA GLU A 330 1.70 18.42 1.75
C GLU A 330 3.21 18.13 1.56
N ASP A 331 3.53 16.88 1.24
CA ASP A 331 4.87 16.56 0.73
C ASP A 331 4.99 17.23 -0.64
N GLY A 332 6.13 17.89 -0.88
CA GLY A 332 6.36 18.55 -2.17
C GLY A 332 6.26 17.50 -3.27
N ASP A 333 5.36 17.75 -4.22
CA ASP A 333 5.09 16.91 -5.40
C ASP A 333 6.38 16.38 -6.07
#